data_AF-A0A9E3B167-F1
#
_entry.id   AF-A0A9E3B167-F1
#
_cell.length_a   1.000
_cell.length_b   1.000
_cell.length_c   1.000
_cell.angle_alpha   90.00
_cell.angle_beta   90.00
_cell.angle_gamma   90.00
#
_symmetry.space_group_name_H-M   'P 1'
#
loop_
_entity.id
_entity.type
_entity.pdbx_description
1 polymer ?
#
loop_
_entity_poly.entity_id
_entity_poly.type
_entity_poly.pdbx_seq_one_letter_code
_entity_poly.pdbx_strand_id
1 'polypeptide(L)'
;MMFTKRLRAPIKRGEITCSVRIWQRPRVKVGGRYPLEDGYVRVTGIRQIALSDITPELARKSGFAGVVDLLKTAKHGRGESVYLVEFVYEE
;
A
#
# COMPACT_ATOMS: atom_id res chain seq x y z
N MET A 1 -1.44 8.71 4.03
CA MET A 1 -1.46 7.23 3.91
C MET A 1 -1.74 6.66 5.28
N MET A 2 -2.50 5.56 5.40
CA MET A 2 -2.68 4.85 6.67
C MET A 2 -2.48 3.34 6.44
N PHE A 3 -1.99 2.67 7.47
CA PHE A 3 -1.70 1.23 7.47
C PHE A 3 -2.33 0.57 8.70
N THR A 4 -2.83 -0.65 8.51
CA THR A 4 -3.32 -1.50 9.62
C THR A 4 -2.16 -1.83 10.55
N LYS A 5 -2.43 -2.04 11.85
CA LYS A 5 -1.38 -2.24 12.87
C LYS A 5 -0.39 -3.35 12.50
N ARG A 6 -0.87 -4.46 11.93
CA ARG A 6 -0.03 -5.60 11.51
C ARG A 6 1.02 -5.25 10.45
N LEU A 7 0.78 -4.22 9.63
CA LEU A 7 1.68 -3.84 8.55
C LEU A 7 2.76 -2.83 9.00
N ARG A 8 2.60 -2.18 10.16
CA ARG A 8 3.50 -1.08 10.57
C ARG A 8 4.92 -1.56 10.83
N ALA A 9 5.08 -2.57 11.68
CA ALA A 9 6.38 -3.14 12.01
C ALA A 9 7.16 -3.65 10.77
N PRO A 10 6.57 -4.47 9.87
CA PRO A 10 7.28 -4.88 8.65
C PRO A 10 7.55 -3.74 7.67
N ILE A 11 6.73 -2.69 7.63
CA ILE A 11 7.05 -1.47 6.85
C ILE A 11 8.25 -0.73 7.46
N LYS A 12 8.29 -0.56 8.79
CA LYS A 12 9.43 0.07 9.48
C LYS A 12 10.74 -0.68 9.22
N ARG A 13 10.68 -2.01 9.15
CA ARG A 13 11.84 -2.86 8.81
C ARG A 13 12.20 -2.87 7.32
N GLY A 14 11.42 -2.21 6.46
CA GLY A 14 11.64 -2.19 5.01
C GLY A 14 11.27 -3.51 4.30
N GLU A 15 10.63 -4.46 5.00
CA GLU A 15 10.17 -5.73 4.40
C GLU A 15 8.99 -5.52 3.47
N ILE A 16 8.16 -4.52 3.76
CA ILE A 16 7.05 -4.10 2.92
C ILE A 16 7.34 -2.70 2.39
N THR A 17 7.51 -2.61 1.08
CA THR A 17 7.84 -1.37 0.36
C THR A 17 6.75 -0.95 -0.63
N CYS A 18 5.63 -1.67 -0.65
CA CYS A 18 4.50 -1.34 -1.53
C CYS A 18 3.16 -1.65 -0.87
N SER A 19 2.10 -1.01 -1.38
CA SER A 19 0.75 -1.29 -0.93
C SER A 19 -0.26 -1.01 -2.03
N VAL A 20 -1.24 -1.91 -2.14
CA VAL A 20 -2.37 -1.76 -3.06
C VAL A 20 -3.46 -0.92 -2.39
N ARG A 21 -4.02 0.03 -3.13
CA ARG A 21 -5.07 0.94 -2.70
C ARG A 21 -6.16 1.02 -3.75
N ILE A 22 -7.41 0.87 -3.32
CA ILE A 22 -8.57 1.02 -4.22
C ILE A 22 -9.24 2.35 -3.90
N TRP A 23 -9.13 3.31 -4.82
CA TRP A 23 -9.64 4.67 -4.66
C TRP A 23 -10.33 5.14 -5.95
N GLN A 24 -11.12 6.21 -5.86
CA GLN A 24 -11.61 6.90 -7.07
C GLN A 24 -10.50 7.73 -7.73
N ARG A 25 -9.63 8.34 -6.92
CA ARG A 25 -8.48 9.13 -7.35
C ARG A 25 -7.30 8.91 -6.38
N PRO A 26 -6.05 9.12 -6.80
CA PRO A 26 -4.90 9.04 -5.89
C PRO A 26 -5.07 9.96 -4.67
N ARG A 27 -4.98 9.39 -3.47
CA ARG A 27 -5.04 10.14 -2.19
C ARG A 27 -3.66 10.51 -1.65
N VAL A 28 -2.61 10.11 -2.36
CA VAL A 28 -1.21 10.37 -2.03
C VAL A 28 -0.47 10.85 -3.28
N LYS A 29 0.72 11.43 -3.10
CA LYS A 29 1.57 11.94 -4.18
C LYS A 29 2.99 11.38 -4.05
N VAL A 30 3.66 11.16 -5.17
CA VAL A 30 5.10 10.84 -5.20
C VAL A 30 5.87 11.98 -4.53
N GLY A 31 6.85 11.62 -3.70
CA GLY A 31 7.59 12.53 -2.81
C GLY A 31 6.83 12.90 -1.52
N GLY A 32 5.54 12.59 -1.42
CA GLY A 32 4.74 12.85 -0.24
C GLY A 32 5.20 12.01 0.96
N ARG A 33 5.35 12.65 2.11
CA ARG A 33 5.68 12.03 3.39
C ARG A 33 4.42 11.85 4.22
N TYR A 34 4.19 10.65 4.73
CA TYR A 34 3.01 10.32 5.53
C TYR A 34 3.44 9.68 6.84
N PRO A 35 2.97 10.19 7.99
CA PRO A 35 3.42 9.72 9.29
C PRO A 35 3.09 8.23 9.50
N LEU A 36 4.06 7.51 10.06
CA LEU A 36 3.95 6.12 10.48
C LEU A 36 4.73 5.93 11.79
N GLU A 37 4.01 5.94 12.90
CA GLU A 37 4.60 5.85 14.25
C GLU A 37 5.68 6.92 14.45
N ASP A 38 6.91 6.52 14.71
CA ASP A 38 8.03 7.42 15.04
C ASP A 38 8.73 8.01 13.80
N GLY A 39 8.29 7.66 12.58
CA GLY A 39 8.85 8.19 11.34
C GLY A 39 7.80 8.43 10.28
N TYR A 40 8.18 8.31 9.02
CA TYR A 40 7.29 8.56 7.90
C TYR A 40 7.54 7.59 6.74
N VAL A 41 6.46 7.34 6.01
CA VAL A 41 6.50 6.65 4.73
C VAL A 41 6.57 7.70 3.64
N ARG A 42 7.66 7.72 2.87
CA ARG A 42 7.80 8.54 1.67
C ARG A 42 7.39 7.74 0.45
N VAL A 43 6.39 8.23 -0.26
CA VAL A 43 5.92 7.60 -1.51
C VAL A 43 6.94 7.84 -2.60
N THR A 44 7.41 6.77 -3.22
CA THR A 44 8.40 6.78 -4.30
C THR A 44 7.76 6.52 -5.67
N GLY A 45 6.59 5.89 -5.72
CA GLY A 45 5.89 5.60 -6.96
C GLY A 45 4.39 5.43 -6.74
N ILE A 46 3.60 5.82 -7.74
CA ILE A 46 2.16 5.56 -7.81
C ILE A 46 1.84 5.14 -9.23
N ARG A 47 1.27 3.96 -9.40
CA ARG A 47 0.83 3.45 -10.70
C ARG A 47 -0.58 2.91 -10.58
N GLN A 48 -1.43 3.27 -11.53
CA GLN A 48 -2.71 2.60 -11.67
C GLN A 48 -2.47 1.23 -12.31
N ILE A 49 -3.06 0.19 -11.75
CA ILE A 49 -2.94 -1.20 -12.22
C ILE A 49 -4.34 -1.76 -12.44
N ALA A 50 -4.45 -2.86 -13.19
CA ALA A 50 -5.69 -3.60 -13.30
C ALA A 50 -5.90 -4.49 -12.05
N LEU A 51 -7.15 -4.90 -11.79
CA LEU A 51 -7.44 -5.86 -10.72
C LEU A 51 -6.75 -7.21 -10.97
N SER A 52 -6.60 -7.60 -12.24
CA SER A 52 -5.90 -8.80 -12.68
C SER A 52 -4.41 -8.78 -12.37
N ASP A 53 -3.80 -7.60 -12.19
CA ASP A 53 -2.38 -7.47 -11.85
C ASP A 53 -2.11 -7.75 -10.37
N ILE A 54 -3.17 -7.90 -9.54
CA ILE A 54 -3.03 -8.28 -8.13
C ILE A 54 -2.79 -9.79 -8.04
N THR A 55 -1.53 -10.17 -8.24
CA THR A 55 -1.07 -11.55 -8.11
C THR A 55 -0.88 -11.97 -6.65
N PRO A 56 -0.85 -13.28 -6.35
CA PRO A 56 -0.48 -13.78 -5.01
C PRO A 56 0.89 -13.29 -4.56
N GLU A 57 1.84 -13.15 -5.48
CA GLU A 57 3.17 -12.61 -5.20
C GLU A 57 3.11 -11.13 -4.80
N LEU A 58 2.33 -10.31 -5.53
CA LEU A 58 2.13 -8.91 -5.16
C LEU A 58 1.46 -8.78 -3.79
N ALA A 59 0.49 -9.64 -3.49
CA ALA A 59 -0.17 -9.66 -2.20
C ALA A 59 0.81 -9.94 -1.06
N ARG A 60 1.68 -10.95 -1.23
CA ARG A 60 2.73 -11.30 -0.27
C ARG A 60 3.74 -10.16 -0.10
N LYS A 61 4.22 -9.57 -1.19
CA LYS A 61 5.11 -8.39 -1.17
C LYS A 61 4.49 -7.19 -0.46
N SER A 62 3.16 -7.06 -0.50
CA SER A 62 2.41 -6.01 0.20
C SER A 62 2.07 -6.36 1.66
N GLY A 63 2.52 -7.50 2.17
CA GLY A 63 2.30 -7.96 3.55
C GLY A 63 1.00 -8.74 3.81
N PHE A 64 0.39 -9.31 2.76
CA PHE A 64 -0.85 -10.09 2.88
C PHE A 64 -0.60 -11.56 2.55
N ALA A 65 -1.39 -12.46 3.14
CA ALA A 65 -1.25 -13.90 2.90
C ALA A 65 -1.58 -14.30 1.45
N GLY A 66 -2.45 -13.52 0.80
CA GLY A 66 -2.85 -13.71 -0.59
C GLY A 66 -3.84 -12.65 -1.06
N VAL A 67 -4.30 -12.79 -2.30
CA VAL A 67 -5.14 -11.80 -3.00
C VAL A 67 -6.43 -11.49 -2.23
N VAL A 68 -7.09 -12.51 -1.66
CA VAL A 68 -8.35 -12.34 -0.92
C VAL A 68 -8.15 -11.48 0.35
N ASP A 69 -7.10 -11.75 1.13
CA ASP A 69 -6.78 -10.99 2.36
C ASP A 69 -6.41 -9.53 2.02
N LEU A 70 -5.68 -9.33 0.93
CA LEU A 70 -5.39 -8.00 0.38
C LEU A 70 -6.67 -7.27 -0.01
N LEU A 71 -7.54 -7.87 -0.82
CA LEU A 71 -8.75 -7.22 -1.32
C LEU A 71 -9.74 -6.86 -0.21
N LYS A 72 -9.88 -7.72 0.81
CA LYS A 72 -10.69 -7.42 2.01
C LYS A 72 -10.23 -6.16 2.73
N THR A 73 -8.93 -5.88 2.71
CA THR A 73 -8.32 -4.70 3.36
C THR A 73 -8.21 -3.50 2.42
N ALA A 74 -8.13 -3.71 1.11
CA ALA A 74 -7.96 -2.64 0.14
C ALA A 74 -9.31 -2.04 -0.31
N LYS A 75 -10.38 -2.85 -0.34
CA LYS A 75 -11.71 -2.47 -0.82
C LYS A 75 -12.53 -1.84 0.31
N HIS A 76 -12.30 -0.57 0.56
CA HIS A 76 -13.10 0.24 1.48
C HIS A 76 -13.72 1.43 0.75
N GLY A 77 -15.05 1.51 0.72
CA GLY A 77 -15.80 2.58 0.06
C GLY A 77 -16.07 2.35 -1.43
N ARG A 78 -16.45 3.42 -2.14
CA ARG A 78 -16.87 3.40 -3.56
C ARG A 78 -15.70 3.57 -4.54
N GLY A 79 -14.49 3.13 -4.17
CA GLY A 79 -13.33 3.19 -5.07
C GLY A 79 -13.37 2.05 -6.08
N GLU A 80 -13.03 2.34 -7.33
CA GLU A 80 -13.03 1.35 -8.42
C GLU A 80 -11.66 1.22 -9.08
N SER A 81 -10.81 2.24 -8.98
CA SER A 81 -9.46 2.21 -9.56
C SER A 81 -8.45 1.64 -8.56
N VAL A 82 -7.64 0.70 -9.03
CA VAL A 82 -6.58 0.07 -8.24
C VAL A 82 -5.27 0.82 -8.47
N TYR A 83 -4.63 1.21 -7.38
CA TYR A 83 -3.33 1.88 -7.38
C TYR A 83 -2.32 1.05 -6.61
N LEU A 84 -1.18 0.77 -7.24
CA LEU A 84 0.02 0.30 -6.56
C LEU A 84 0.80 1.53 -6.09
N VAL A 85 1.00 1.63 -4.79
CA VAL A 85 1.79 2.70 -4.15
C VAL A 85 3.08 2.09 -3.66
N GLU A 86 4.20 2.57 -4.18
CA GLU A 86 5.55 2.19 -3.76
C GLU A 86 6.10 3.26 -2.81
N PHE A 87 6.82 2.83 -1.80
CA PHE A 87 7.32 3.72 -0.76
C PHE A 87 8.50 3.14 0.00
N VAL A 88 9.17 4.02 0.76
CA VAL A 88 10.20 3.66 1.73
C VAL A 88 9.83 4.23 3.10
N TYR A 89 10.22 3.54 4.16
CA TYR A 89 10.17 4.09 5.50
C TYR A 89 11.46 4.90 5.76
N GLU A 90 11.29 6.07 6.37
CA GLU A 90 12.36 6.97 6.79
C GLU A 90 12.10 7.35 8.25
N GLU A 91 13.13 7.26 9.09
CA GLU A 91 13.10 7.72 10.49
C GLU A 91 13.20 9.25 10.54
#